data_AF-X1B318-F1
#
_entry.id   AF-X1B318-F1
#
_cell.length_a   1.000
_cell.length_b   1.000
_cell.length_c   1.000
_cell.angle_alpha   90.00
_cell.angle_beta   90.00
_cell.angle_gamma   90.00
#
_symmetry.space_group_name_H-M   'P 1'
#
loop_
_entity.id
_entity.type
_entity.pdbx_description
1 polymer ?
#
loop_
_entity_poly.entity_id
_entity_poly.type
_entity_poly.pdbx_seq_one_letter_code
_entity_poly.pdbx_strand_id
1 'polypeptide(L)'
;VPPRKLCIKCNSTDVDWIEMSGNGQIAAFSCISVGTTFMVEKGYSMKKPYCFSVIKLDEGPMVSGQLLGVDESKPDTIKIETPVKIKFIETDLKGETRVDLGFEPA
;
A
#
# COMPACT_ATOMS: atom_id res chain seq x y z
N VAL A 1 -10.00 4.86 -5.06
CA VAL A 1 -8.98 5.84 -4.62
C VAL A 1 -7.91 6.05 -5.69
N PRO A 2 -7.33 7.27 -5.81
CA PRO A 2 -7.88 8.50 -5.26
C PRO A 2 -9.15 8.90 -6.05
N PRO A 3 -10.18 9.43 -5.37
CA PRO A 3 -11.37 9.92 -6.05
C PRO A 3 -10.97 11.04 -7.01
N ARG A 4 -11.60 11.05 -8.19
CA ARG A 4 -11.37 12.07 -9.22
C ARG A 4 -12.60 12.95 -9.31
N LYS A 5 -12.41 14.25 -9.42
CA LYS A 5 -13.51 15.22 -9.61
C LYS A 5 -14.18 15.13 -10.99
N LEU A 6 -13.50 14.52 -11.96
CA LEU A 6 -13.94 14.40 -13.34
C LEU A 6 -13.75 12.96 -13.82
N CYS A 7 -14.76 12.43 -14.51
CA CYS A 7 -14.64 11.14 -15.18
C CYS A 7 -13.67 11.25 -16.36
N ILE A 8 -12.63 10.42 -16.39
CA ILE A 8 -11.63 10.43 -17.47
C ILE A 8 -12.16 9.91 -18.82
N LYS A 9 -13.37 9.35 -18.86
CA LYS A 9 -14.00 8.83 -20.08
C LYS A 9 -14.93 9.84 -20.74
N CYS A 10 -15.64 10.66 -19.95
CA CYS A 10 -16.69 11.56 -20.45
C CYS A 10 -16.59 13.01 -19.93
N ASN A 11 -15.63 13.33 -19.07
CA ASN A 11 -15.45 14.64 -18.44
C ASN A 11 -16.65 15.15 -17.61
N SER A 12 -17.61 14.27 -17.27
CA SER A 12 -18.71 14.62 -16.38
C SER A 12 -18.20 14.84 -14.95
N THR A 13 -18.85 15.78 -14.25
CA THR A 13 -18.75 16.00 -12.80
C THR A 13 -19.82 15.24 -12.01
N ASP A 14 -20.75 14.59 -12.69
CA ASP A 14 -21.79 13.74 -12.10
C ASP A 14 -21.16 12.38 -11.73
N VAL A 15 -20.63 12.29 -10.52
CA VAL A 15 -19.89 11.13 -10.00
C VAL A 15 -20.28 10.88 -8.54
N ASP A 16 -20.40 9.60 -8.20
CA ASP A 16 -20.78 9.15 -6.86
C ASP A 16 -19.58 8.64 -6.04
N TRP A 17 -19.73 8.69 -4.73
CA TRP A 17 -18.82 8.04 -3.80
C TRP A 17 -19.08 6.53 -3.79
N ILE A 18 -18.02 5.76 -3.97
CA ILE A 18 -18.04 4.30 -3.86
C ILE A 18 -17.04 3.91 -2.78
N GLU A 19 -17.52 3.19 -1.78
CA GLU A 19 -16.66 2.59 -0.76
C GLU A 19 -15.92 1.39 -1.34
N MET A 20 -14.60 1.34 -1.14
CA MET A 20 -13.78 0.20 -1.58
C MET A 20 -13.73 -0.81 -0.45
N SER A 21 -13.84 -2.11 -0.77
CA SER A 21 -13.79 -3.20 0.20
C SER A 21 -12.46 -3.30 0.97
N GLY A 22 -11.38 -2.77 0.38
CA GLY A 22 -10.02 -2.90 0.90
C GLY A 22 -9.39 -4.27 0.61
N ASN A 23 -10.07 -5.15 -0.13
CA ASN A 23 -9.54 -6.41 -0.61
C ASN A 23 -8.91 -6.24 -1.99
N GLY A 24 -7.92 -7.08 -2.28
CA GLY A 24 -7.30 -7.11 -3.60
C GLY A 24 -6.19 -8.12 -3.69
N GLN A 25 -5.33 -7.94 -4.70
CA GLN A 25 -4.22 -8.82 -4.99
C GLN A 25 -2.95 -8.01 -5.26
N ILE A 26 -1.78 -8.57 -4.89
CA ILE A 26 -0.49 -7.96 -5.20
C ILE A 26 -0.31 -7.91 -6.71
N ALA A 27 -0.23 -6.72 -7.30
CA ALA A 27 0.08 -6.53 -8.73
C ALA A 27 1.58 -6.36 -8.97
N ALA A 28 2.27 -5.67 -8.06
CA ALA A 28 3.72 -5.50 -8.05
C ALA A 28 4.19 -5.18 -6.64
N PHE A 29 5.47 -5.43 -6.34
CA PHE A 29 6.09 -5.00 -5.09
C PHE A 29 7.58 -4.72 -5.26
N SER A 30 8.16 -4.05 -4.26
CA SER A 30 9.59 -3.84 -4.12
C SER A 30 10.00 -3.90 -2.65
N CYS A 31 11.03 -4.69 -2.35
CA CYS A 31 11.66 -4.73 -1.03
C CYS A 31 12.80 -3.71 -1.02
N ILE A 32 12.67 -2.70 -0.16
CA ILE A 32 13.53 -1.51 -0.14
C ILE A 32 14.41 -1.56 1.10
N SER A 33 15.70 -1.80 0.88
CA SER A 33 16.73 -1.85 1.93
C SER A 33 17.34 -0.48 2.25
N VAL A 34 17.31 0.45 1.29
CA VAL A 34 17.80 1.83 1.45
C VAL A 34 16.63 2.78 1.23
N GLY A 35 15.97 3.14 2.33
CA GLY A 35 14.79 3.98 2.32
C GLY A 35 15.09 5.47 2.38
N THR A 36 14.02 6.26 2.29
CA THR A 36 14.05 7.70 2.59
C THR A 36 14.33 7.95 4.07
N THR A 37 14.75 9.16 4.43
CA THR A 37 14.97 9.56 5.83
C THR A 37 13.76 9.26 6.72
N PHE A 38 12.55 9.48 6.20
CA PHE A 38 11.30 9.17 6.90
C PHE A 38 11.18 7.69 7.26
N MET A 39 11.49 6.78 6.32
CA MET A 39 11.43 5.34 6.58
C MET A 39 12.55 4.89 7.53
N VAL A 40 13.72 5.52 7.46
CA VAL A 40 14.82 5.28 8.41
C VAL A 40 14.40 5.70 9.84
N GLU A 41 13.75 6.84 10.00
CA GLU A 41 13.20 7.28 11.30
C GLU A 41 12.13 6.33 11.85
N LYS A 42 11.41 5.61 10.99
CA LYS A 42 10.50 4.51 11.38
C LYS A 42 11.21 3.21 11.79
N GLY A 43 12.54 3.19 11.74
CA GLY A 43 13.34 2.03 12.14
C GLY A 43 13.64 1.05 11.01
N TYR A 44 13.43 1.41 9.74
CA TYR A 44 13.86 0.60 8.60
C TYR A 44 15.33 0.87 8.26
N SER A 45 16.03 -0.15 7.75
CA SER A 45 17.44 -0.06 7.40
C SER A 45 17.85 -1.17 6.43
N MET A 46 19.12 -1.19 6.01
CA MET A 46 19.63 -2.29 5.18
C MET A 46 19.50 -3.68 5.84
N LYS A 47 19.47 -3.75 7.18
CA LYS A 47 19.27 -4.99 7.94
C LYS A 47 17.80 -5.29 8.25
N LYS A 48 16.92 -4.32 8.02
CA LYS A 48 15.47 -4.40 8.24
C LYS A 48 14.78 -3.67 7.10
N PRO A 49 14.75 -4.27 5.89
CA PRO A 49 14.07 -3.67 4.74
C PRO A 49 12.57 -3.57 4.99
N TYR A 50 11.88 -2.79 4.17
CA TYR A 50 10.42 -2.76 4.11
C TYR A 50 9.95 -3.15 2.72
N CYS A 51 8.72 -3.63 2.61
CA CYS A 51 8.10 -3.93 1.33
C CYS A 51 7.05 -2.88 1.00
N PHE A 52 7.12 -2.34 -0.21
CA PHE A 52 6.08 -1.47 -0.76
C PHE A 52 5.44 -2.17 -1.95
N SER A 53 4.12 -2.04 -2.09
CA SER A 53 3.34 -2.78 -3.08
C SER A 53 2.40 -1.88 -3.85
N VAL A 54 2.04 -2.36 -5.03
CA VAL A 54 0.88 -1.92 -5.81
C VAL A 54 -0.14 -3.03 -5.73
N ILE A 55 -1.31 -2.73 -5.18
CA ILE A 55 -2.42 -3.66 -5.01
C ILE A 55 -3.49 -3.35 -6.03
N LYS A 56 -3.91 -4.36 -6.80
CA LYS A 56 -5.11 -4.31 -7.62
C LYS A 56 -6.30 -4.66 -6.72
N LEU A 57 -7.13 -3.67 -6.43
CA LEU A 57 -8.34 -3.87 -5.64
C LEU A 57 -9.39 -4.66 -6.44
N ASP A 58 -10.29 -5.34 -5.74
CA ASP A 58 -11.36 -6.12 -6.36
C ASP A 58 -12.29 -5.25 -7.22
N GLU A 59 -12.48 -3.98 -6.86
CA GLU A 59 -13.27 -3.01 -7.63
C GLU A 59 -12.56 -2.56 -8.93
N GLY A 60 -11.27 -2.89 -9.10
CA GLY A 60 -10.48 -2.63 -10.30
C GLY A 60 -9.34 -1.62 -10.18
N PRO A 61 -9.43 -0.52 -9.41
CA PRO A 61 -8.32 0.44 -9.26
C PRO A 61 -7.07 -0.20 -8.65
N MET A 62 -5.92 0.39 -8.96
CA MET A 62 -4.65 0.04 -8.30
C MET A 62 -4.25 1.11 -7.29
N VAL A 63 -3.83 0.70 -6.11
CA VAL A 63 -3.40 1.57 -5.01
C VAL A 63 -2.04 1.11 -4.50
N SER A 64 -1.17 2.07 -4.20
CA SER A 64 0.14 1.79 -3.61
C SER A 64 0.10 1.89 -2.09
N GLY A 65 0.76 0.98 -1.39
CA GLY A 65 0.86 0.95 0.07
C GLY A 65 1.96 0.01 0.57
N GLN A 66 2.30 0.12 1.86
CA GLN A 66 3.24 -0.84 2.47
C GLN A 66 2.63 -2.25 2.47
N LEU A 67 3.45 -3.26 2.17
CA LEU A 67 3.07 -4.67 2.30
C LEU A 67 3.67 -5.21 3.60
N LEU A 68 2.79 -5.64 4.50
CA LEU A 68 3.11 -6.17 5.81
C LEU A 68 2.87 -7.67 5.86
N GLY A 69 3.42 -8.34 6.88
CA GLY A 69 3.19 -9.78 7.09
C GLY A 69 3.89 -10.67 6.05
N VAL A 70 4.91 -10.16 5.37
CA VAL A 70 5.76 -10.88 4.42
C VAL A 70 7.22 -10.82 4.88
N ASP A 71 8.06 -11.72 4.39
CA ASP A 71 9.51 -11.65 4.64
C ASP A 71 10.17 -10.71 3.63
N GLU A 72 10.35 -9.45 4.00
CA GLU A 72 10.93 -8.42 3.13
C GLU A 72 12.41 -8.67 2.82
N SER A 73 13.07 -9.56 3.57
CA SER A 73 14.44 -9.99 3.30
C SER A 73 14.55 -11.10 2.25
N LYS A 74 13.42 -11.75 1.92
CA LYS A 74 13.32 -12.81 0.91
C LYS A 74 12.23 -12.52 -0.13
N PRO A 75 12.49 -11.58 -1.07
CA PRO A 75 11.52 -11.17 -2.08
C PRO A 75 10.98 -12.33 -2.93
N ASP A 76 11.77 -13.38 -3.13
CA ASP A 76 11.43 -14.59 -3.86
C ASP A 76 10.30 -15.41 -3.21
N THR A 77 10.03 -15.20 -1.92
CA THR A 77 8.92 -15.83 -1.21
C THR A 77 7.59 -15.11 -1.41
N ILE A 78 7.62 -13.85 -1.89
CA ILE A 78 6.44 -13.01 -2.09
C ILE A 78 5.91 -13.24 -3.51
N LYS A 79 4.67 -13.74 -3.61
CA LYS A 79 4.04 -14.04 -4.90
C LYS A 79 3.13 -12.90 -5.35
N ILE A 80 3.26 -12.51 -6.62
CA ILE A 80 2.26 -11.70 -7.32
C ILE A 80 0.92 -12.46 -7.31
N GLU A 81 -0.19 -11.74 -7.37
CA GLU A 81 -1.57 -12.24 -7.29
C GLU A 81 -2.00 -12.78 -5.92
N THR A 82 -1.11 -12.77 -4.91
CA THR A 82 -1.47 -13.14 -3.53
C THR A 82 -2.61 -12.24 -3.04
N PRO A 83 -3.71 -12.82 -2.53
CA PRO A 83 -4.81 -12.05 -1.92
C PRO A 83 -4.33 -11.29 -0.70
N VAL A 84 -4.74 -10.03 -0.59
CA VAL A 84 -4.42 -9.13 0.50
C VAL A 84 -5.67 -8.38 0.97
N LYS A 85 -5.60 -7.89 2.21
CA LYS A 85 -6.57 -6.97 2.80
C LYS A 85 -5.89 -5.72 3.32
N ILE A 86 -6.63 -4.63 3.36
CA ILE A 86 -6.20 -3.34 3.89
C ILE A 86 -5.76 -3.44 5.35
N LYS A 87 -4.68 -2.74 5.68
CA LYS A 87 -4.17 -2.56 7.04
C LYS A 87 -3.82 -1.10 7.28
N PHE A 88 -4.36 -0.51 8.33
CA PHE A 88 -3.94 0.82 8.78
C PHE A 88 -2.72 0.71 9.69
N ILE A 89 -1.69 1.50 9.38
CA ILE A 89 -0.41 1.51 10.09
C ILE A 89 -0.33 2.81 10.86
N GLU A 90 -0.45 2.72 12.18
CA GLU A 90 -0.23 3.85 13.06
C GLU A 90 1.27 3.99 13.32
N THR A 91 1.80 5.20 13.18
CA THR A 91 3.18 5.48 13.52
C THR A 91 3.28 6.80 14.28
N ASP A 92 3.86 6.73 15.47
CA ASP A 92 4.21 7.91 16.25
C ASP A 92 5.62 8.36 15.86
N LEU A 93 5.71 9.52 15.22
CA LEU A 93 6.97 10.16 14.85
C LEU A 93 7.00 11.56 15.43
N LYS A 94 7.99 11.81 16.31
CA LYS A 94 8.26 13.15 16.88
C LYS A 94 7.04 13.81 17.55
N GLY A 95 6.18 13.02 18.18
CA GLY A 95 4.98 13.50 18.88
C GLY A 95 3.74 13.70 18.00
N GLU A 96 3.80 13.34 16.71
CA GLU A 96 2.65 13.29 15.81
C GLU A 96 2.32 11.84 15.45
N THR A 97 1.07 11.43 15.71
CA THR A 97 0.53 10.15 15.22
C THR A 97 0.10 10.31 13.77
N ARG A 98 0.65 9.48 12.88
CA ARG A 98 0.21 9.37 11.48
C ARG A 98 -0.36 7.99 11.20
N VAL A 99 -1.39 7.96 10.36
CA VAL A 99 -1.99 6.73 9.86
C VAL A 99 -1.60 6.57 8.39
N ASP A 100 -0.80 5.56 8.09
CA ASP A 100 -0.45 5.19 6.72
C ASP A 100 -1.29 3.99 6.25
N LEU A 101 -1.48 3.92 4.94
CA LEU A 101 -2.13 2.80 4.28
C LEU A 101 -1.13 1.67 4.01
N GLY A 102 -1.47 0.47 4.44
CA GLY A 102 -0.79 -0.76 4.09
C GLY A 102 -1.75 -1.88 3.73
N PHE A 103 -1.18 -3.04 3.43
CA PHE A 103 -1.88 -4.26 3.08
C PHE A 103 -1.14 -5.44 3.70
N GLU A 104 -1.87 -6.49 4.06
CA GLU A 104 -1.33 -7.76 4.56
C GLU A 104 -1.99 -8.93 3.83
N PRO A 105 -1.31 -10.08 3.67
CA PRO A 105 -1.94 -11.29 3.14
C PRO A 105 -3.27 -11.60 3.86
N ALA A 106 -4.32 -11.89 3.09
CA ALA A 106 -5.68 -12.03 3.58
C ALA A 106 -5.87 -13.21 4.54
#